data_AF-A0A1F9RCG0-F1
#
_entry.id   AF-A0A1F9RCG0-F1
#
_cell.length_a   1.000
_cell.length_b   1.000
_cell.length_c   1.000
_cell.angle_alpha   90.00
_cell.angle_beta   90.00
_cell.angle_gamma   90.00
#
_symmetry.space_group_name_H-M   'P 1'
#
loop_
_entity.id
_entity.type
_entity.pdbx_description
1 polymer ?
#
loop_
_entity_poly.entity_id
_entity_poly.type
_entity_poly.pdbx_seq_one_letter_code
_entity_poly.pdbx_strand_id
1 'polypeptide(L)'
;MSKILLLLLLISGLLLSAAPQAQAAQKTARGKAVESKELPAINWKLVSTGFVQVFKHRNEEIESAEPGRFFPGAVAFALGRMDENGHFLKLSCGASQNCSSQRDELEERVVFTSFLDSIHTPKAPKSSLYDTRTWALTSLGDSYMKKLHKRHPDLFKRLGRLMASAIGAP
;
A
#
# COMPACT_ATOMS: atom_id res chain seq x y z
N MET A 1 -63.34 38.89 21.48
CA MET A 1 -62.65 37.77 22.15
C MET A 1 -61.16 37.97 21.90
N SER A 2 -60.47 38.75 22.75
CA SER A 2 -59.78 38.34 23.99
C SER A 2 -58.56 37.45 23.69
N LYS A 3 -57.30 37.75 24.01
CA LYS A 3 -56.62 38.90 24.62
C LYS A 3 -55.14 38.70 24.25
N ILE A 4 -54.54 39.69 23.61
CA ILE A 4 -53.09 39.85 23.53
C ILE A 4 -52.61 40.42 24.88
N LEU A 5 -51.38 40.07 25.25
CA LEU A 5 -50.49 40.75 26.20
C LEU A 5 -50.62 40.40 27.71
N LEU A 6 -49.43 40.47 28.34
CA LEU A 6 -49.12 40.49 29.78
C LEU A 6 -49.00 39.08 30.40
N LEU A 7 -47.94 38.67 31.07
CA LEU A 7 -46.81 39.41 31.63
C LEU A 7 -45.72 38.41 32.02
N LEU A 8 -44.47 38.85 31.85
CA LEU A 8 -43.28 38.55 32.64
C LEU A 8 -43.46 37.75 33.92
N LEU A 9 -42.57 36.78 34.15
CA LEU A 9 -41.99 36.25 35.42
C LEU A 9 -41.40 34.87 35.05
N LEU A 10 -40.13 34.49 35.21
CA LEU A 10 -38.94 34.98 35.90
C LEU A 10 -37.74 34.39 35.12
N ILE A 11 -36.75 35.15 34.65
CA ILE A 11 -35.61 35.67 35.43
C ILE A 11 -34.94 34.59 36.28
N SER A 12 -33.79 34.14 35.77
CA SER A 12 -32.49 34.01 36.45
C SER A 12 -32.43 33.39 37.85
N GLY A 13 -31.64 32.32 37.96
CA GLY A 13 -31.11 31.80 39.22
C GLY A 13 -30.94 30.28 39.13
N LEU A 14 -29.86 29.74 38.57
CA LEU A 14 -28.52 29.76 39.15
C LEU A 14 -28.53 29.37 40.64
N LEU A 15 -28.96 28.15 40.96
CA LEU A 15 -28.58 27.49 42.20
C LEU A 15 -28.26 26.01 41.97
N LEU A 16 -26.96 25.77 41.95
CA LEU A 16 -26.24 24.66 42.58
C LEU A 16 -26.99 23.33 42.70
N SER A 17 -26.54 22.36 41.91
CA SER A 17 -26.28 21.03 42.45
C SER A 17 -24.92 20.58 41.96
N ALA A 18 -23.93 20.85 42.80
CA ALA A 18 -22.59 20.29 42.69
C ALA A 18 -22.69 18.78 42.95
N ALA A 19 -22.78 17.99 41.88
CA ALA A 19 -22.47 16.56 41.97
C ALA A 19 -20.93 16.43 42.09
N PRO A 20 -20.40 15.67 43.06
CA PRO A 20 -18.97 15.44 43.14
C PRO A 20 -18.52 14.71 41.86
N GLN A 21 -17.58 15.31 41.12
CA GLN A 21 -16.84 14.59 40.09
C GLN A 21 -16.03 13.52 40.80
N ALA A 22 -16.55 12.29 40.81
CA ALA A 22 -15.76 11.11 41.10
C ALA A 22 -14.62 11.09 40.09
N GLN A 23 -13.42 11.42 40.56
CA GLN A 23 -12.18 11.23 39.81
C GLN A 23 -12.00 9.72 39.60
N ALA A 24 -12.56 9.21 38.51
CA ALA A 24 -12.12 7.94 37.96
C ALA A 24 -10.66 8.14 37.58
N ALA A 25 -9.76 7.58 38.40
CA ALA A 25 -8.34 7.52 38.16
C ALA A 25 -8.13 7.16 36.68
N GLN A 26 -7.55 8.09 35.92
CA GLN A 26 -7.00 7.79 34.63
C GLN A 26 -5.90 6.77 34.89
N LYS A 27 -6.25 5.48 34.78
CA LYS A 27 -5.30 4.48 34.33
C LYS A 27 -4.88 4.98 32.97
N THR A 28 -3.76 5.69 32.94
CA THR A 28 -2.87 5.73 31.81
C THR A 28 -2.55 4.26 31.51
N ALA A 29 -3.43 3.62 30.75
CA ALA A 29 -3.07 2.50 29.93
C ALA A 29 -2.04 3.07 28.98
N ARG A 30 -0.77 3.05 29.45
CA ARG A 30 0.43 3.05 28.64
C ARG A 30 0.14 2.00 27.59
N GLY A 31 -0.36 2.44 26.45
CA GLY A 31 -0.74 1.58 25.34
C GLY A 31 0.46 0.72 25.11
N LYS A 32 0.28 -0.59 25.39
CA LYS A 32 1.30 -1.58 25.08
C LYS A 32 1.74 -1.27 23.66
N ALA A 33 3.04 -1.07 23.48
CA ALA A 33 3.67 -1.04 22.18
C ALA A 33 2.96 -2.10 21.33
N VAL A 34 2.37 -1.69 20.21
CA VAL A 34 1.68 -2.60 19.30
C VAL A 34 2.64 -3.74 19.08
N GLU A 35 2.30 -4.84 19.74
CA GLU A 35 3.07 -6.05 19.84
C GLU A 35 3.48 -6.37 18.42
N SER A 36 4.79 -6.50 18.20
CA SER A 36 5.36 -6.86 16.92
C SER A 36 4.63 -8.11 16.43
N LYS A 37 3.56 -7.92 15.66
CA LYS A 37 2.91 -9.00 14.91
C LYS A 37 3.98 -9.41 13.92
N GLU A 38 4.75 -10.39 14.37
CA GLU A 38 5.77 -11.03 13.58
C GLU A 38 5.14 -11.39 12.24
N LEU A 39 5.85 -11.06 11.15
CA LEU A 39 5.38 -11.43 9.82
C LEU A 39 5.11 -12.94 9.82
N PRO A 40 3.97 -13.43 9.30
CA PRO A 40 3.71 -14.87 9.27
C PRO A 40 4.82 -15.58 8.50
N ALA A 41 5.04 -16.86 8.84
CA ALA A 41 5.97 -17.69 8.09
C ALA A 41 5.55 -17.78 6.61
N ILE A 42 6.52 -17.66 5.70
CA ILE A 42 6.27 -17.67 4.27
C ILE A 42 6.34 -19.10 3.74
N ASN A 43 5.23 -19.60 3.18
CA ASN A 43 5.26 -20.79 2.35
C ASN A 43 5.75 -20.43 0.94
N TRP A 44 7.05 -20.54 0.72
CA TRP A 44 7.68 -20.14 -0.54
C TRP A 44 7.14 -20.88 -1.77
N LYS A 45 6.68 -22.13 -1.64
CA LYS A 45 6.09 -22.86 -2.77
C LYS A 45 4.80 -22.18 -3.23
N LEU A 46 3.93 -21.83 -2.29
CA LEU A 46 2.68 -21.12 -2.58
C LEU A 46 2.94 -19.72 -3.13
N VAL A 47 3.88 -18.99 -2.51
CA VAL A 47 4.27 -17.65 -2.97
C VAL A 47 4.81 -17.67 -4.38
N SER A 48 5.66 -18.64 -4.74
CA SER A 48 6.19 -18.74 -6.10
C SER A 48 5.08 -18.87 -7.14
N THR A 49 4.10 -19.74 -6.88
CA THR A 49 2.95 -19.92 -7.78
C THR A 49 2.09 -18.66 -7.86
N GLY A 50 1.74 -18.07 -6.72
CA GLY A 50 0.95 -16.84 -6.67
C GLY A 50 1.66 -15.68 -7.37
N PHE A 51 2.97 -15.53 -7.13
CA PHE A 51 3.78 -14.47 -7.70
C PHE A 51 3.77 -14.53 -9.22
N VAL A 52 4.02 -15.71 -9.79
CA VAL A 52 4.06 -15.88 -11.25
C VAL A 52 2.72 -15.49 -11.88
N GLN A 53 1.60 -15.88 -11.27
CA GLN A 53 0.26 -15.54 -11.78
C GLN A 53 -0.03 -14.04 -11.66
N VAL A 54 0.19 -13.45 -10.49
CA VAL A 54 -0.06 -12.01 -10.25
C VAL A 54 0.85 -11.15 -11.12
N PHE A 55 2.13 -11.52 -11.27
CA PHE A 55 3.09 -10.79 -12.08
C PHE A 55 2.68 -10.77 -13.56
N LYS A 56 2.28 -11.93 -14.12
CA LYS A 56 1.77 -12.01 -15.50
C LYS A 56 0.54 -11.12 -15.69
N HIS A 57 -0.42 -11.20 -14.77
CA HIS A 57 -1.62 -10.37 -14.83
C HIS A 57 -1.30 -8.88 -14.83
N ARG A 58 -0.28 -8.44 -14.08
CA ARG A 58 0.12 -7.04 -14.08
C ARG A 58 0.84 -6.59 -15.32
N ASN A 59 1.58 -7.48 -15.97
CA ASN A 59 2.11 -7.16 -17.30
C ASN A 59 0.97 -6.94 -18.30
N GLU A 60 -0.09 -7.75 -18.26
CA GLU A 60 -1.30 -7.51 -19.06
C GLU A 60 -2.00 -6.19 -18.68
N GLU A 61 -2.00 -5.85 -17.39
CA GLU A 61 -2.57 -4.59 -16.89
C GLU A 61 -1.74 -3.36 -17.31
N ILE A 62 -0.43 -3.51 -17.53
CA ILE A 62 0.43 -2.47 -18.09
C ILE A 62 0.10 -2.25 -19.56
N GLU A 63 -0.04 -3.32 -20.35
CA GLU A 63 -0.36 -3.25 -21.78
C GLU A 63 -1.71 -2.58 -22.05
N SER A 64 -2.64 -2.68 -21.09
CA SER A 64 -3.97 -2.06 -21.16
C SER A 64 -4.10 -0.76 -20.37
N ALA A 65 -3.01 -0.25 -19.79
CA ALA A 65 -3.05 0.96 -18.98
C ALA A 65 -3.19 2.22 -19.83
N GLU A 66 -4.08 3.12 -19.39
CA GLU A 66 -4.17 4.47 -19.95
C GLU A 66 -2.84 5.24 -19.82
N PRO A 67 -2.48 6.07 -20.82
CA PRO A 67 -1.36 6.99 -20.72
C PRO A 67 -1.40 7.83 -19.44
N GLY A 68 -0.25 8.01 -18.79
CA GLY A 68 -0.15 8.83 -17.59
C GLY A 68 -0.58 8.12 -16.29
N ARG A 69 -1.04 6.86 -16.35
CA ARG A 69 -1.51 6.12 -15.16
C ARG A 69 -0.45 6.01 -14.06
N PHE A 70 0.75 5.55 -14.42
CA PHE A 70 1.81 5.27 -13.45
C PHE A 70 2.66 6.49 -13.14
N PHE A 71 2.96 7.28 -14.18
CA PHE A 71 3.62 8.58 -14.08
C PHE A 71 3.02 9.55 -15.08
N PRO A 72 2.79 10.83 -14.72
CA PRO A 72 2.28 11.83 -15.65
C PRO A 72 3.13 11.94 -16.92
N GLY A 73 2.48 11.95 -18.09
CA GLY A 73 3.16 12.11 -19.38
C GLY A 73 3.94 10.88 -19.87
N ALA A 74 3.86 9.74 -19.17
CA ALA A 74 4.53 8.51 -19.56
C ALA A 74 3.55 7.44 -20.05
N VAL A 75 4.01 6.58 -20.97
CA VAL A 75 3.34 5.35 -21.41
C VAL A 75 4.26 4.17 -21.11
N ALA A 76 3.73 3.14 -20.46
CA ALA A 76 4.48 1.94 -20.10
C ALA A 76 4.10 0.77 -21.01
N PHE A 77 5.09 -0.05 -21.36
CA PHE A 77 4.94 -1.26 -22.17
C PHE A 77 5.63 -2.42 -21.46
N ALA A 78 4.97 -3.55 -21.34
CA ALA A 78 5.54 -4.81 -20.90
C ALA A 78 6.20 -5.54 -22.08
N LEU A 79 7.49 -5.82 -21.96
CA LEU A 79 8.27 -6.40 -23.06
C LEU A 79 7.99 -7.89 -23.27
N GLY A 80 7.33 -8.56 -22.32
CA GLY A 80 7.11 -10.00 -22.33
C GLY A 80 8.39 -10.85 -22.17
N ARG A 81 9.55 -10.21 -22.05
CA ARG A 81 10.89 -10.79 -21.83
C ARG A 81 11.80 -9.76 -21.19
N MET A 82 12.96 -10.20 -20.70
CA MET A 82 14.03 -9.29 -20.30
C MET A 82 14.75 -8.74 -21.55
N ASP A 83 15.03 -7.45 -21.58
CA ASP A 83 15.90 -6.83 -22.57
C ASP A 83 17.39 -7.05 -22.23
N GLU A 84 18.28 -6.54 -23.09
CA GLU A 84 19.73 -6.67 -22.95
C GLU A 84 20.30 -5.99 -21.69
N ASN A 85 19.55 -5.05 -21.12
CA ASN A 85 19.92 -4.30 -19.92
C ASN A 85 19.28 -4.89 -18.65
N GLY A 86 18.49 -5.96 -18.78
CA GLY A 86 17.81 -6.60 -17.66
C GLY A 86 16.50 -5.92 -17.24
N HIS A 87 15.83 -5.22 -18.16
CA HIS A 87 14.52 -4.63 -17.94
C HIS A 87 13.42 -5.46 -18.61
N PHE A 88 12.27 -5.58 -17.96
CA PHE A 88 11.08 -6.21 -18.52
C PHE A 88 10.02 -5.19 -18.92
N LEU A 89 10.23 -3.91 -18.62
CA LEU A 89 9.39 -2.80 -19.05
C LEU A 89 10.15 -1.81 -19.92
N LYS A 90 9.41 -1.15 -20.80
CA LYS A 90 9.84 0.06 -21.50
C LYS A 90 8.89 1.19 -21.14
N LEU A 91 9.44 2.36 -20.79
CA LEU A 91 8.65 3.59 -20.66
C LEU A 91 8.99 4.55 -21.81
N SER A 92 7.97 5.23 -22.31
CA SER A 92 8.09 6.34 -23.26
C SER A 92 7.57 7.61 -22.60
N CYS A 93 8.39 8.67 -22.62
CA CYS A 93 8.11 9.93 -21.94
C CYS A 93 8.17 11.13 -22.91
N GLY A 94 7.88 10.86 -24.19
CA GLY A 94 8.03 11.82 -25.28
C GLY A 94 9.46 11.95 -25.80
N ALA A 95 9.65 12.78 -26.83
CA ALA A 95 10.87 12.82 -27.65
C ALA A 95 12.13 13.38 -26.94
N SER A 96 12.00 13.99 -25.76
CA SER A 96 13.09 14.74 -25.11
C SER A 96 13.35 14.37 -23.65
N GLN A 97 12.64 13.38 -23.09
CA GLN A 97 12.79 13.00 -21.68
C GLN A 97 13.30 11.56 -21.54
N ASN A 98 14.42 11.41 -20.81
CA ASN A 98 14.85 10.11 -20.33
C ASN A 98 14.03 9.73 -19.09
N CYS A 99 13.38 8.57 -19.12
CA CYS A 99 12.61 8.05 -18.00
C CYS A 99 13.09 6.68 -17.50
N SER A 100 14.41 6.44 -17.58
CA SER A 100 15.04 5.26 -16.99
C SER A 100 14.72 5.10 -15.51
N SER A 101 14.79 6.17 -14.72
CA SER A 101 14.47 6.12 -13.28
C SER A 101 13.00 5.76 -13.01
N GLN A 102 12.07 6.31 -13.80
CA GLN A 102 10.64 5.99 -13.69
C GLN A 102 10.36 4.55 -14.12
N ARG A 103 11.08 4.04 -15.14
CA ARG A 103 10.99 2.63 -15.54
C ARG A 103 11.44 1.74 -14.40
N ASP A 104 12.62 1.99 -13.84
CA ASP A 104 13.19 1.20 -12.74
C ASP A 104 12.25 1.22 -11.53
N GLU A 105 11.67 2.38 -11.23
CA GLU A 105 10.67 2.53 -10.18
C GLU A 105 9.38 1.73 -10.47
N LEU A 106 8.87 1.73 -11.71
CA LEU A 106 7.69 0.92 -12.04
C LEU A 106 7.98 -0.58 -11.98
N GLU A 107 9.15 -1.01 -12.44
CA GLU A 107 9.57 -2.41 -12.35
C GLU A 107 9.63 -2.87 -10.89
N GLU A 108 10.22 -2.06 -10.02
CA GLU A 108 10.24 -2.32 -8.58
C GLU A 108 8.81 -2.41 -8.01
N ARG A 109 7.95 -1.44 -8.34
CA ARG A 109 6.54 -1.42 -7.88
C ARG A 109 5.81 -2.69 -8.33
N VAL A 110 5.94 -3.11 -9.59
CA VAL A 110 5.33 -4.34 -10.11
C VAL A 110 5.81 -5.55 -9.33
N VAL A 111 7.11 -5.70 -9.12
CA VAL A 111 7.70 -6.84 -8.40
C VAL A 111 7.24 -6.86 -6.94
N PHE A 112 7.35 -5.74 -6.22
CA PHE A 112 7.03 -5.67 -4.80
C PHE A 112 5.56 -5.88 -4.52
N THR A 113 4.69 -5.21 -5.27
CA THR A 113 3.26 -5.42 -5.09
C THR A 113 2.87 -6.85 -5.47
N SER A 114 3.62 -7.55 -6.34
CA SER A 114 3.24 -8.90 -6.82
C SER A 114 3.55 -9.89 -5.73
N PHE A 115 4.70 -9.68 -5.10
CA PHE A 115 5.08 -10.38 -3.89
C PHE A 115 4.12 -10.12 -2.74
N LEU A 116 3.76 -8.87 -2.45
CA LEU A 116 2.83 -8.53 -1.37
C LEU A 116 1.45 -9.16 -1.55
N ASP A 117 0.99 -9.30 -2.79
CA ASP A 117 -0.28 -9.98 -3.12
C ASP A 117 -0.18 -11.51 -3.06
N SER A 118 1.03 -12.06 -3.16
CA SER A 118 1.27 -13.51 -3.18
C SER A 118 1.60 -14.08 -1.81
N ILE A 119 1.94 -13.21 -0.84
CA ILE A 119 2.15 -13.60 0.55
C ILE A 119 0.91 -13.30 1.38
N HIS A 120 0.74 -14.04 2.46
CA HIS A 120 -0.26 -13.68 3.46
C HIS A 120 0.21 -12.44 4.22
N THR A 121 -0.31 -11.26 3.86
CA THR A 121 -0.10 -10.04 4.63
C THR A 121 -1.02 -10.04 5.86
N PRO A 122 -0.55 -9.67 7.07
CA PRO A 122 -1.37 -9.67 8.27
C PRO A 122 -2.51 -8.64 8.15
N LYS A 123 -3.77 -9.09 8.10
CA LYS A 123 -5.05 -8.34 8.25
C LYS A 123 -5.08 -6.86 7.78
N ALA A 124 -4.28 -6.50 6.79
CA ALA A 124 -4.18 -5.16 6.26
C ALA A 124 -4.78 -5.18 4.85
N PRO A 125 -5.74 -4.31 4.53
CA PRO A 125 -6.28 -4.24 3.19
C PRO A 125 -5.17 -3.86 2.20
N LYS A 126 -5.21 -4.37 0.97
CA LYS A 126 -4.17 -4.11 -0.05
C LYS A 126 -3.90 -2.62 -0.27
N SER A 127 -4.97 -1.81 -0.27
CA SER A 127 -4.91 -0.35 -0.38
C SER A 127 -4.13 0.34 0.75
N SER A 128 -3.90 -0.34 1.87
CA SER A 128 -3.02 0.17 2.93
C SER A 128 -1.54 -0.12 2.69
N LEU A 129 -1.19 -1.04 1.78
CA LEU A 129 0.18 -1.44 1.47
C LEU A 129 0.73 -0.72 0.23
N TYR A 130 -0.12 -0.46 -0.75
CA TYR A 130 0.25 0.27 -1.96
C TYR A 130 -0.96 0.98 -2.56
N ASP A 131 -0.71 2.03 -3.33
CA ASP A 131 -1.73 2.70 -4.14
C ASP A 131 -2.19 1.76 -5.25
N THR A 132 -3.48 1.44 -5.31
CA THR A 132 -3.99 0.42 -6.23
C THR A 132 -3.95 0.85 -7.69
N ARG A 133 -3.81 2.15 -7.96
CA ARG A 133 -3.74 2.69 -9.33
C ARG A 133 -2.30 2.72 -9.84
N THR A 134 -1.36 3.22 -9.05
CA THR A 134 0.04 3.48 -9.45
C THR A 134 1.03 2.43 -8.95
N TRP A 135 0.58 1.58 -8.03
CA TRP A 135 1.37 0.57 -7.31
C TRP A 135 2.53 1.11 -6.47
N ALA A 136 2.56 2.43 -6.23
CA ALA A 136 3.48 3.03 -5.29
C ALA A 136 3.25 2.44 -3.89
N LEU A 137 4.31 1.97 -3.22
CA LEU A 137 4.19 1.49 -1.85
C LEU A 137 3.78 2.65 -0.93
N THR A 138 2.89 2.37 0.02
CA THR A 138 2.65 3.28 1.14
C THR A 138 3.81 3.15 2.15
N SER A 139 3.85 4.04 3.14
CA SER A 139 4.79 3.89 4.27
C SER A 139 4.65 2.55 5.00
N LEU A 140 3.43 1.98 5.03
CA LEU A 140 3.20 0.67 5.61
C LEU A 140 3.78 -0.42 4.71
N GLY A 141 3.51 -0.40 3.40
CA GLY A 141 4.07 -1.36 2.45
C GLY A 141 5.60 -1.38 2.45
N ASP A 142 6.22 -0.20 2.45
CA ASP A 142 7.68 -0.05 2.55
C ASP A 142 8.23 -0.63 3.86
N SER A 143 7.60 -0.30 5.00
CA SER A 143 7.98 -0.89 6.30
C SER A 143 7.88 -2.42 6.29
N TYR A 144 6.86 -2.96 5.63
CA TYR A 144 6.68 -4.41 5.46
C TYR A 144 7.77 -5.03 4.60
N MET A 145 8.08 -4.45 3.44
CA MET A 145 9.16 -4.92 2.56
C MET A 145 10.51 -4.90 3.27
N LYS A 146 10.80 -3.85 4.06
CA LYS A 146 12.00 -3.76 4.90
C LYS A 146 12.07 -4.86 5.95
N LYS A 147 10.96 -5.16 6.65
CA LYS A 147 10.90 -6.27 7.62
C LYS A 147 11.06 -7.63 6.95
N LEU A 148 10.46 -7.83 5.77
CA LEU A 148 10.58 -9.04 4.97
C LEU A 148 12.03 -9.25 4.53
N HIS A 149 12.70 -8.20 4.05
CA HIS A 149 14.11 -8.26 3.69
C HIS A 149 15.02 -8.54 4.89
N LYS A 150 14.75 -7.92 6.05
CA LYS A 150 15.49 -8.21 7.28
C LYS A 150 15.35 -9.68 7.72
N ARG A 151 14.15 -10.26 7.57
CA ARG A 151 13.88 -11.68 7.89
C ARG A 151 14.47 -12.64 6.85
N HIS A 152 14.47 -12.22 5.59
CA HIS A 152 14.94 -12.98 4.44
C HIS A 152 15.98 -12.15 3.67
N PRO A 153 17.27 -12.18 4.07
CA PRO A 153 18.30 -11.35 3.44
C PRO A 153 18.46 -11.61 1.94
N ASP A 154 18.10 -12.80 1.47
CA ASP A 154 18.11 -13.17 0.06
C ASP A 154 16.81 -12.85 -0.70
N LEU A 155 15.90 -12.07 -0.10
CA LEU A 155 14.59 -11.73 -0.67
C LEU A 155 14.70 -11.19 -2.08
N PHE A 156 15.51 -10.16 -2.34
CA PHE A 156 15.61 -9.56 -3.67
C PHE A 156 16.15 -10.54 -4.71
N LYS A 157 17.11 -11.39 -4.33
CA LYS A 157 17.60 -12.46 -5.21
C LYS A 157 16.49 -13.49 -5.51
N ARG A 158 15.62 -13.81 -4.55
CA ARG A 158 14.44 -14.66 -4.78
C ARG A 158 13.46 -13.99 -5.72
N LEU A 159 13.12 -12.72 -5.50
CA LEU A 159 12.21 -11.96 -6.35
C LEU A 159 12.71 -11.89 -7.80
N GLY A 160 14.01 -11.64 -8.02
CA GLY A 160 14.60 -11.66 -9.35
C GLY A 160 14.43 -13.02 -10.06
N ARG A 161 14.59 -14.15 -9.35
CA ARG A 161 14.35 -15.49 -9.93
C ARG A 161 12.87 -15.75 -10.23
N LEU A 162 11.97 -15.29 -9.36
CA LEU A 162 10.53 -15.43 -9.57
C LEU A 162 10.08 -14.59 -10.78
N MET A 163 10.57 -13.37 -10.87
CA MET A 163 10.38 -12.49 -12.03
C MET A 163 10.86 -13.20 -13.31
N ALA A 164 12.13 -13.64 -13.37
CA ALA A 164 12.66 -14.35 -14.54
C ALA A 164 11.83 -15.59 -14.93
N SER A 165 11.34 -16.34 -13.94
CA SER A 165 10.45 -17.50 -14.18
C SER A 165 9.08 -17.10 -14.74
N ALA A 166 8.56 -15.93 -14.35
CA ALA A 166 7.24 -15.46 -14.79
C ALA A 166 7.26 -14.95 -16.24
N ILE A 167 8.32 -14.26 -16.64
CA ILE A 167 8.51 -13.73 -18.00
C ILE A 167 9.05 -14.78 -18.98
N GLY A 168 9.30 -16.01 -18.52
CA GLY A 168 9.79 -17.09 -19.38
C GLY A 168 11.14 -16.77 -20.01
N ALA A 169 12.07 -16.22 -19.22
CA ALA A 169 13.45 -16.03 -19.67
C ALA A 169 13.96 -17.31 -20.36
N PRO A 170 14.70 -17.20 -21.49
CA PRO A 170 15.13 -18.36 -22.27
C PRO A 170 15.83 -19.43 -21.42
#